data_AF-A0A2Z6EXG6-F1
#
_entry.id   AF-A0A2Z6EXG6-F1
#
_cell.length_a   1.000
_cell.length_b   1.000
_cell.length_c   1.000
_cell.angle_alpha   90.00
_cell.angle_beta   90.00
_cell.angle_gamma   90.00
#
_symmetry.space_group_name_H-M   'P 1'
#
loop_
_entity.id
_entity.type
_entity.pdbx_description
1 polymer ?
#
loop_
_entity_poly.entity_id
_entity_poly.type
_entity_poly.pdbx_seq_one_letter_code
_entity_poly.pdbx_strand_id
1 'polypeptide(L)'
;MLWIKSFHIVFVASWFAGLAYLPRIYMNLAQETEPAAIKRLLLMARKLFRFMTIIAVPALGCGLWLWLVVGIGLEGPGNGWMHAKLSIVALLIAYHITCGKLLTAFEQGRNKRNPCWYRGLSELPVLGLLAAVLLVIFKPF
;
A
#
# COMPACT_ATOMS: atom_id res chain seq x y z
N MET A 1 16.82 -11.74 15.16
CA MET A 1 16.06 -12.02 13.92
C MET A 1 14.53 -11.99 14.08
N LEU A 2 13.95 -12.62 15.10
CA LEU A 2 12.47 -12.67 15.27
C LEU A 2 11.84 -11.27 15.39
N TRP A 3 12.47 -10.36 16.14
CA TRP A 3 12.02 -8.97 16.27
C TRP A 3 11.91 -8.24 14.92
N ILE A 4 12.92 -8.34 14.05
CA ILE A 4 12.92 -7.69 12.73
C ILE A 4 11.79 -8.25 11.85
N LYS A 5 11.56 -9.57 11.91
CA LYS A 5 10.44 -10.20 11.19
C LYS A 5 9.09 -9.70 11.72
N SER A 6 8.91 -9.64 13.04
CA SER A 6 7.68 -9.13 13.67
C SER A 6 7.43 -7.66 13.31
N PHE A 7 8.44 -6.80 13.41
CA PHE A 7 8.32 -5.40 13.03
C PHE A 7 8.01 -5.23 11.54
N HIS A 8 8.67 -5.99 10.67
CA HIS A 8 8.37 -5.97 9.23
C HIS A 8 6.91 -6.33 8.95
N ILE A 9 6.38 -7.39 9.59
CA ILE A 9 4.97 -7.78 9.43
C ILE A 9 4.04 -6.67 9.91
N VAL A 10 4.31 -6.09 11.09
CA VAL A 10 3.49 -5.00 11.64
C VAL A 10 3.51 -3.77 10.72
N PHE A 11 4.67 -3.38 10.20
CA PHE A 11 4.78 -2.25 9.29
C PHE A 11 4.11 -2.51 7.94
N VAL A 12 4.26 -3.71 7.37
CA VAL A 12 3.57 -4.09 6.13
C VAL A 12 2.06 -4.10 6.33
N ALA A 13 1.56 -4.72 7.41
CA ALA A 13 0.12 -4.75 7.71
C ALA A 13 -0.44 -3.34 7.92
N SER A 14 0.29 -2.49 8.65
CA SER A 14 -0.09 -1.09 8.89
C SER A 14 -0.08 -0.26 7.60
N TRP A 15 0.89 -0.50 6.72
CA TRP A 15 0.96 0.14 5.41
C TRP A 15 -0.20 -0.30 4.51
N PHE A 16 -0.52 -1.60 4.45
CA PHE A 16 -1.67 -2.13 3.73
C PHE A 16 -2.99 -1.52 4.20
N ALA A 17 -3.17 -1.37 5.52
CA ALA A 17 -4.35 -0.72 6.08
C ALA A 17 -4.50 0.73 5.58
N GLY A 18 -3.39 1.48 5.52
CA GLY A 18 -3.36 2.83 4.93
C GLY A 18 -3.74 2.84 3.45
N LEU A 19 -3.16 1.93 2.67
CA LEU A 19 -3.43 1.80 1.23
C LEU A 19 -4.88 1.42 0.91
N ALA A 20 -5.53 0.63 1.75
CA ALA A 20 -6.95 0.26 1.63
C ALA A 20 -7.88 1.41 2.04
N TYR A 21 -7.54 2.15 3.09
CA TYR A 21 -8.42 3.19 3.65
C TYR A 21 -8.38 4.49 2.84
N LEU A 22 -7.23 4.86 2.29
CA LEU A 22 -7.04 6.13 1.59
C LEU A 22 -7.92 6.30 0.32
N PRO A 23 -8.06 5.31 -0.57
CA PRO A 23 -9.00 5.37 -1.70
C PRO A 23 -10.46 5.49 -1.28
N ARG A 24 -10.80 4.95 -0.11
CA ARG A 24 -12.16 5.07 0.45
C ARG A 24 -12.46 6.52 0.85
N ILE A 25 -11.46 7.23 1.38
CA ILE A 25 -11.56 8.67 1.60
C ILE A 25 -11.76 9.39 0.26
N TYR A 26 -11.03 9.01 -0.80
CA TYR A 26 -11.20 9.61 -2.13
C TYR A 26 -12.58 9.38 -2.73
N MET A 27 -13.17 8.20 -2.54
CA MET A 27 -14.55 7.93 -2.95
C MET A 27 -15.52 8.91 -2.29
N ASN A 28 -15.41 9.09 -0.97
CA ASN A 28 -16.23 10.05 -0.23
C ASN A 28 -15.97 11.48 -0.72
N LEU A 29 -14.71 11.84 -0.97
CA LEU A 29 -14.31 13.16 -1.45
C LEU A 29 -14.83 13.47 -2.86
N ALA A 30 -15.01 12.43 -3.69
CA ALA A 30 -15.56 12.55 -5.04
C ALA A 30 -17.10 12.70 -5.06
N GLN A 31 -17.79 12.33 -3.97
CA GLN A 31 -19.24 12.43 -3.83
C GLN A 31 -19.67 13.66 -3.02
N GLU A 32 -18.76 14.21 -2.23
CA GLU A 32 -19.03 15.34 -1.35
C GLU A 32 -19.09 16.67 -2.12
N THR A 33 -20.07 17.50 -1.77
CA THR A 33 -20.27 18.83 -2.34
C THR A 33 -20.05 19.94 -1.31
N GLU A 34 -20.11 19.62 -0.01
CA GLU A 34 -19.94 20.60 1.04
C GLU A 34 -18.45 20.98 1.22
N PRO A 35 -18.08 22.28 1.10
CA PRO A 35 -16.67 22.70 1.15
C PRO A 35 -16.01 22.43 2.51
N ALA A 36 -16.75 22.50 3.62
CA ALA A 36 -16.23 22.20 4.95
C ALA A 36 -15.87 20.71 5.10
N ALA A 37 -16.74 19.82 4.63
CA ALA A 37 -16.51 18.38 4.61
C ALA A 37 -15.33 18.00 3.71
N ILE A 38 -15.24 18.57 2.51
CA ILE A 38 -14.10 18.37 1.58
C ILE A 38 -12.78 18.73 2.25
N LYS A 39 -12.69 19.90 2.90
CA LYS A 39 -11.47 20.36 3.57
C LYS A 39 -11.05 19.42 4.70
N ARG A 40 -12.02 18.91 5.48
CA ARG A 40 -11.77 17.94 6.55
C ARG A 40 -11.30 16.59 6.00
N LEU A 41 -11.94 16.08 4.94
CA LEU A 41 -11.56 14.82 4.30
C LEU A 41 -10.17 14.91 3.65
N LEU A 42 -9.84 16.02 2.99
CA LEU A 42 -8.50 16.27 2.44
C LEU A 42 -7.44 16.27 3.54
N LEU A 43 -7.73 16.91 4.68
CA LEU A 43 -6.83 16.94 5.82
C LEU A 43 -6.60 15.53 6.40
N MET A 44 -7.66 14.73 6.52
CA MET A 44 -7.57 13.33 6.94
C MET A 44 -6.76 12.49 5.93
N ALA A 45 -7.04 12.63 4.64
CA ALA A 45 -6.31 11.95 3.57
C ALA A 45 -4.82 12.27 3.59
N ARG A 46 -4.46 13.55 3.80
CA ARG A 46 -3.07 14.01 3.89
C ARG A 46 -2.36 13.47 5.13
N LYS A 47 -3.01 13.51 6.30
CA LYS A 47 -2.46 12.95 7.54
C LYS A 47 -2.23 11.44 7.39
N LEU A 48 -3.20 10.73 6.84
CA LEU A 48 -3.10 9.30 6.60
C LEU A 48 -1.99 8.98 5.59
N PHE A 49 -1.93 9.69 4.46
CA PHE A 49 -0.89 9.51 3.44
C PHE A 49 0.51 9.69 4.04
N ARG A 50 0.71 10.73 4.87
CA ARG A 50 1.97 10.97 5.56
C ARG A 50 2.30 9.82 6.52
N PHE A 51 1.35 9.41 7.35
CA PHE A 51 1.55 8.31 8.31
C PHE A 51 1.91 7.00 7.61
N MET A 52 1.18 6.62 6.58
CA MET A 52 1.48 5.39 5.83
C MET A 52 2.82 5.48 5.09
N THR A 53 3.23 6.66 4.61
CA THR A 53 4.54 6.83 3.96
C THR A 53 5.68 6.68 4.96
N ILE A 54 5.53 7.24 6.18
CA ILE A 54 6.51 7.09 7.26
C ILE A 54 6.66 5.61 7.64
N ILE A 55 5.59 4.82 7.61
CA ILE A 55 5.62 3.38 7.91
C ILE A 55 6.12 2.54 6.73
N ALA A 56 5.83 2.95 5.49
CA ALA A 56 6.28 2.25 4.29
C ALA A 56 7.81 2.20 4.20
N VAL A 57 8.50 3.28 4.60
CA VAL A 57 9.97 3.36 4.57
C VAL A 57 10.64 2.25 5.42
N PRO A 58 10.36 2.10 6.73
CA PRO A 58 10.90 1.00 7.52
C PRO A 58 10.33 -0.36 7.10
N ALA A 59 9.09 -0.45 6.58
CA ALA A 59 8.57 -1.70 6.03
C ALA A 59 9.45 -2.24 4.89
N LEU A 60 9.75 -1.36 3.92
CA LEU A 60 10.60 -1.65 2.78
C LEU A 60 12.06 -1.86 3.20
N GLY A 61 12.57 -1.03 4.12
CA GLY A 61 13.93 -1.15 4.65
C GLY A 61 14.17 -2.47 5.38
N CYS A 62 13.24 -2.89 6.26
CA CYS A 62 13.31 -4.20 6.91
C CYS A 62 13.15 -5.34 5.90
N GLY A 63 12.29 -5.18 4.89
CA GLY A 63 12.12 -6.17 3.82
C GLY A 63 13.40 -6.36 3.00
N LEU A 64 14.05 -5.25 2.63
CA LEU A 64 15.31 -5.25 1.89
C LEU A 64 16.45 -5.82 2.73
N TRP A 65 16.52 -5.48 4.03
CA TRP A 65 17.50 -6.04 4.95
C TRP A 65 17.34 -7.56 5.12
N LEU A 66 16.10 -8.04 5.25
CA LEU A 66 15.82 -9.49 5.32
C LEU A 66 16.18 -10.22 4.01
N TRP A 67 16.13 -9.54 2.87
CA TRP A 67 16.55 -10.10 1.60
C TRP A 67 18.08 -10.10 1.45
N LEU A 68 18.73 -8.94 1.56
CA LEU A 68 20.17 -8.78 1.29
C LEU A 68 21.08 -9.31 2.39
N VAL A 69 20.71 -9.15 3.66
CA VAL A 69 21.59 -9.47 4.81
C VAL A 69 21.31 -10.86 5.37
N VAL A 70 20.05 -11.30 5.32
CA VAL A 70 19.66 -12.62 5.85
C VAL A 70 19.63 -13.69 4.77
N GLY A 71 19.71 -13.31 3.48
CA GLY A 71 19.72 -14.28 2.40
C GLY A 71 18.42 -15.07 2.25
N ILE A 72 17.31 -14.60 2.84
CA ILE A 72 16.01 -15.28 2.71
C ILE A 72 15.65 -15.27 1.23
N GLY A 73 15.66 -16.45 0.60
CA GLY A 73 15.43 -16.65 -0.84
C GLY A 73 16.59 -16.23 -1.76
N LEU A 74 17.83 -16.34 -1.27
CA LEU A 74 19.06 -16.37 -2.09
C LEU A 74 19.69 -17.77 -2.12
N GLU A 75 19.49 -18.57 -1.08
CA GLU A 75 20.07 -19.92 -0.95
C GLU A 75 19.00 -21.00 -1.10
N GLY A 76 18.91 -21.61 -2.30
CA GLY A 76 18.10 -22.81 -2.57
C GLY A 76 17.55 -22.91 -4.00
N PRO A 77 17.40 -24.12 -4.58
CA PRO A 77 16.69 -24.30 -5.85
C PRO A 77 15.19 -24.05 -5.62
N GLY A 78 14.64 -23.00 -6.24
CA GLY A 78 13.25 -22.54 -6.04
C GLY A 78 13.12 -21.05 -5.68
N ASN A 79 13.82 -20.15 -6.40
CA ASN A 79 13.81 -18.70 -6.15
C ASN A 79 12.65 -17.94 -6.80
N GLY A 80 11.74 -18.64 -7.50
CA GLY A 80 10.60 -18.02 -8.19
C GLY A 80 9.69 -17.24 -7.25
N TRP A 81 9.45 -17.80 -6.06
CA TRP A 81 8.69 -17.14 -5.00
C TRP A 81 9.25 -15.78 -4.57
N MET A 82 10.58 -15.61 -4.55
CA MET A 82 11.19 -14.33 -4.15
C MET A 82 10.95 -13.25 -5.20
N HIS A 83 11.10 -13.58 -6.48
CA HIS A 83 10.80 -12.66 -7.57
C HIS A 83 9.33 -12.23 -7.54
N ALA A 84 8.41 -13.18 -7.32
CA ALA A 84 7.00 -12.88 -7.21
C ALA A 84 6.69 -11.96 -6.00
N LYS A 85 7.34 -12.18 -4.86
CA LYS A 85 7.23 -11.30 -3.69
C LYS A 85 7.74 -9.89 -3.98
N LEU A 86 8.88 -9.76 -4.65
CA LEU A 86 9.42 -8.46 -5.07
C LEU A 86 8.49 -7.75 -6.07
N SER A 87 7.88 -8.47 -7.00
CA SER A 87 6.87 -7.92 -7.91
C SER A 87 5.67 -7.35 -7.16
N ILE A 88 5.17 -8.04 -6.12
CA ILE A 88 4.08 -7.53 -5.28
C ILE A 88 4.50 -6.24 -4.56
N VAL A 89 5.71 -6.21 -3.98
CA VAL A 89 6.23 -5.00 -3.33
C VAL A 89 6.34 -3.84 -4.32
N ALA A 90 6.85 -4.09 -5.53
CA ALA A 90 6.93 -3.08 -6.58
C ALA A 90 5.54 -2.55 -6.99
N LEU A 91 4.56 -3.43 -7.13
CA LEU A 91 3.17 -3.04 -7.39
C LEU A 91 2.57 -2.19 -6.26
N LEU A 92 2.85 -2.53 -5.00
CA LEU A 92 2.42 -1.73 -3.84
C LEU A 92 3.06 -0.33 -3.83
N ILE A 93 4.34 -0.23 -4.17
CA ILE A 93 5.03 1.07 -4.28
C ILE A 93 4.40 1.90 -5.41
N ALA A 94 4.19 1.30 -6.58
CA ALA A 94 3.53 1.98 -7.71
C ALA A 94 2.12 2.46 -7.33
N TYR A 95 1.38 1.64 -6.59
CA TYR A 95 0.06 1.97 -6.08
C TYR A 95 0.11 3.12 -5.06
N HIS A 96 1.05 3.09 -4.11
CA HIS A 96 1.25 4.17 -3.13
C HIS A 96 1.55 5.51 -3.80
N ILE A 97 2.41 5.52 -4.82
CA ILE A 97 2.71 6.71 -5.62
C ILE A 97 1.44 7.21 -6.35
N THR A 98 0.64 6.29 -6.90
CA THR A 98 -0.62 6.62 -7.57
C THR A 98 -1.61 7.28 -6.61
N CYS A 99 -1.74 6.76 -5.39
CA CYS A 99 -2.52 7.40 -4.33
C CYS A 99 -2.02 8.83 -4.01
N GLY A 100 -0.70 9.03 -3.94
CA GLY A 100 -0.13 10.37 -3.75
C GLY A 100 -0.49 11.34 -4.86
N LYS A 101 -0.41 10.90 -6.12
CA LYS A 101 -0.83 11.70 -7.29
C LYS A 101 -2.32 12.06 -7.23
N LEU A 102 -3.17 11.12 -6.82
CA LEU A 102 -4.61 11.37 -6.65
C LEU A 102 -4.86 12.39 -5.54
N LEU A 103 -4.17 12.28 -4.39
CA LEU A 103 -4.27 13.27 -3.31
C LEU A 103 -4.00 14.68 -3.84
N THR A 104 -2.89 14.86 -4.55
CA THR A 104 -2.54 16.16 -5.14
C THR A 104 -3.57 16.63 -6.16
N ALA A 105 -4.14 15.73 -6.96
CA ALA A 105 -5.21 16.08 -7.91
C ALA A 105 -6.49 16.56 -7.21
N PHE A 106 -6.87 15.92 -6.09
CA PHE A 106 -8.00 16.35 -5.27
C PHE A 106 -7.73 17.69 -4.58
N GLU A 107 -6.51 17.92 -4.08
CA GLU A 107 -6.12 19.20 -3.49
C GLU A 107 -6.16 20.35 -4.50
N GLN A 108 -5.90 20.06 -5.77
CA GLN A 108 -5.98 21.03 -6.88
C GLN A 108 -7.40 21.17 -7.45
N GLY A 109 -8.40 20.48 -6.90
CA GLY A 109 -9.77 20.47 -7.42
C GLY A 109 -9.92 19.85 -8.82
N ARG A 110 -8.90 19.13 -9.31
CA ARG A 110 -8.88 18.52 -10.66
C ARG A 110 -9.48 17.11 -10.67
N ASN A 111 -10.48 16.84 -9.82
CA ASN A 111 -11.11 15.53 -9.80
C ASN A 111 -11.86 15.31 -11.12
N LYS A 112 -11.39 14.35 -11.92
CA LYS A 112 -11.99 13.99 -13.22
C LYS A 112 -12.52 12.55 -13.26
N ARG A 113 -12.46 11.82 -12.14
CA ARG A 113 -12.73 10.38 -12.11
C ARG A 113 -14.07 10.10 -11.43
N ASN A 114 -14.80 9.14 -11.96
CA ASN A 114 -16.09 8.70 -11.44
C ASN A 114 -15.91 8.02 -10.06
N PRO A 115 -16.80 8.26 -9.07
CA PRO A 115 -16.83 7.53 -7.80
C PRO A 115 -16.66 6.00 -7.89
N CYS A 116 -17.20 5.35 -8.93
CA CYS A 116 -17.04 3.91 -9.15
C CYS A 116 -15.57 3.50 -9.38
N TRP A 117 -14.77 4.38 -9.99
CA TRP A 117 -13.34 4.14 -10.20
C TRP A 117 -12.59 4.11 -8.86
N TYR A 118 -12.93 5.01 -7.94
CA TYR A 118 -12.34 5.04 -6.59
C TYR A 118 -12.76 3.83 -5.74
N ARG A 119 -13.95 3.28 -5.96
CA ARG A 119 -14.40 2.04 -5.33
C ARG A 119 -13.54 0.85 -5.79
N GLY A 120 -13.34 0.68 -7.08
CA GLY A 120 -12.44 -0.35 -7.61
C GLY A 120 -11.00 -0.18 -7.10
N LEU A 121 -10.53 1.07 -7.02
CA LEU A 121 -9.23 1.40 -6.43
C LEU A 121 -9.15 0.96 -4.95
N SER A 122 -10.22 1.13 -4.17
CA SER A 122 -10.26 0.72 -2.76
C SER A 122 -10.20 -0.80 -2.52
N GLU A 123 -10.59 -1.60 -3.52
CA GLU A 123 -10.60 -3.06 -3.42
C GLU A 123 -9.25 -3.69 -3.84
N LEU A 124 -8.47 -2.99 -4.68
CA LEU A 124 -7.15 -3.46 -5.13
C LEU A 124 -6.17 -3.82 -3.98
N PRO A 125 -6.04 -3.04 -2.89
CA PRO A 125 -5.17 -3.38 -1.77
C PRO A 125 -5.57 -4.69 -1.07
N VAL A 126 -6.87 -4.99 -0.99
CA VAL A 126 -7.37 -6.22 -0.38
C VAL A 126 -7.04 -7.42 -1.27
N LEU A 127 -7.25 -7.29 -2.58
CA LEU A 127 -6.86 -8.32 -3.54
C LEU A 127 -5.34 -8.55 -3.56
N GLY A 128 -4.56 -7.47 -3.48
CA GLY A 128 -3.10 -7.55 -3.37
C GLY A 128 -2.64 -8.23 -2.08
N LEU A 129 -3.30 -7.97 -0.95
CA LEU A 129 -3.03 -8.65 0.31
C LEU A 129 -3.36 -10.15 0.22
N LEU A 130 -4.51 -10.49 -0.36
CA LEU A 130 -4.92 -11.89 -0.58
C LEU A 130 -3.89 -12.62 -1.45
N ALA A 131 -3.51 -12.03 -2.59
CA ALA A 131 -2.50 -12.59 -3.48
C ALA A 131 -1.15 -12.78 -2.77
N ALA A 132 -0.72 -11.81 -1.95
CA ALA A 132 0.51 -11.90 -1.17
C ALA A 132 0.46 -13.02 -0.12
N VAL A 133 -0.67 -13.16 0.59
CA VAL A 133 -0.86 -14.23 1.58
C VAL A 133 -0.87 -15.60 0.89
N LEU A 134 -1.60 -15.76 -0.21
CA LEU A 134 -1.61 -17.00 -0.99
C LEU A 134 -0.20 -17.34 -1.49
N LEU A 135 0.53 -16.36 -2.01
CA LEU A 135 1.92 -16.57 -2.46
C LEU A 135 2.81 -17.05 -1.29
N VAL A 136 2.71 -16.44 -0.12
CA VAL A 136 3.50 -16.80 1.07
C VAL A 136 3.14 -18.18 1.63
N ILE A 137 1.86 -18.56 1.59
CA ILE A 137 1.36 -19.84 2.11
C ILE A 137 1.71 -20.99 1.15
N PHE A 138 1.32 -20.85 -0.12
CA PHE A 138 1.46 -21.93 -1.10
C PHE A 138 2.90 -22.05 -1.61
N LYS A 139 3.69 -20.98 -1.53
CA LYS A 139 5.05 -20.90 -2.09
C LYS A 139 5.17 -21.68 -3.39
N PRO A 140 4.31 -21.40 -4.39
CA PRO A 140 4.49 -22.03 -5.66
C PRO A 140 5.86 -21.55 -6.16
N PHE A 141 6.71 -22.49 -6.59
CA PHE A 141 8.05 -22.28 -7.18
C PHE A 141 9.21 -21.91 -6.24
#